data_AF-A0A356X2A1-F1
#
_entry.id   AF-A0A356X2A1-F1
#
_cell.length_a   1.000
_cell.length_b   1.000
_cell.length_c   1.000
_cell.angle_alpha   90.00
_cell.angle_beta   90.00
_cell.angle_gamma   90.00
#
_symmetry.space_group_name_H-M   'P 1'
#
loop_
_entity.id
_entity.type
_entity.pdbx_description
1 polymer ?
#
loop_
_entity_poly.entity_id
_entity_poly.type
_entity_poly.pdbx_seq_one_letter_code
_entity_poly.pdbx_strand_id
1 'polypeptide(L)'
;MDKRPKNEEYLIPVSLCVHTITNNLYRDLQVWLTLKFFFGFKFMLDRETLKKVSDWVSVSTRTVRRSINSLLEINWIGHDQNTGIYYIRGFYRIMEIEGLKGKTAARFQITWTEEIRAFLAGVVIGYLVNHRKKSEREASRKKRRGLPASRSGSFQPVSISTLSQVLEVSESTAFRLRKEAADKDFISMKQNIINTQVPIKYIKIYKEVQTNHVFAKDGMVFEQFPNLCRPELKFKARRH
;
A
#
# COMPACT_ATOMS: atom_id res chain seq x y z
N MET A 1 -21.62 20.32 18.30
CA MET A 1 -22.17 18.95 18.43
C MET A 1 -21.37 18.03 17.52
N ASP A 2 -20.45 17.28 18.11
CA ASP A 2 -19.47 16.45 17.41
C ASP A 2 -20.12 15.09 17.10
N LYS A 3 -20.83 14.99 15.98
CA LYS A 3 -21.36 13.69 15.50
C LYS A 3 -20.17 12.87 15.02
N ARG A 4 -19.62 12.01 15.87
CA ARG A 4 -18.64 11.01 15.47
C ARG A 4 -19.20 10.20 14.28
N PRO A 5 -18.45 10.05 13.18
CA PRO A 5 -18.95 9.39 11.98
C PRO A 5 -19.25 7.91 12.22
N LYS A 6 -20.24 7.41 11.48
CA LYS A 6 -20.91 6.10 11.68
C LYS A 6 -20.04 4.88 11.34
N ASN A 7 -18.86 5.07 10.74
CA ASN A 7 -17.88 4.02 10.43
C ASN A 7 -16.47 4.57 10.61
N GLU A 8 -15.69 3.98 11.53
CA GLU A 8 -14.28 4.33 11.75
C GLU A 8 -13.34 3.71 10.69
N GLU A 9 -13.87 2.84 9.83
CA GLU A 9 -13.11 2.09 8.84
C GLU A 9 -13.65 2.25 7.41
N TYR A 10 -12.73 2.35 6.44
CA TYR A 10 -13.03 2.20 5.02
C TYR A 10 -12.38 0.94 4.44
N LEU A 11 -12.95 0.44 3.34
CA LEU A 11 -12.34 -0.60 2.52
C LEU A 11 -11.79 0.04 1.24
N ILE A 12 -10.48 0.31 1.23
CA ILE A 12 -9.79 0.93 0.10
C ILE A 12 -9.38 -0.15 -0.90
N PRO A 13 -9.80 -0.07 -2.18
CA PRO A 13 -9.44 -1.05 -3.20
C PRO A 13 -7.93 -1.11 -3.41
N VAL A 14 -7.37 -2.32 -3.52
CA VAL A 14 -5.92 -2.50 -3.75
C VAL A 14 -5.47 -1.83 -5.06
N SER A 15 -6.29 -1.92 -6.12
CA SER A 15 -5.99 -1.28 -7.40
C SER A 15 -5.93 0.24 -7.31
N LEU A 16 -6.77 0.86 -6.48
CA LEU A 16 -6.70 2.29 -6.20
C LEU A 16 -5.41 2.64 -5.44
N CYS A 17 -4.97 1.79 -4.51
CA CYS A 17 -3.69 2.00 -3.82
C CYS A 17 -2.49 1.96 -4.77
N VAL A 18 -2.47 0.98 -5.70
CA VAL A 18 -1.43 0.90 -6.75
C VAL A 18 -1.46 2.16 -7.60
N HIS A 19 -2.62 2.51 -8.16
CA HIS A 19 -2.80 3.69 -8.99
C HIS A 19 -2.36 4.98 -8.29
N THR A 20 -2.67 5.13 -7.00
CA THR A 20 -2.25 6.30 -6.20
C THR A 20 -0.73 6.40 -6.08
N ILE A 21 -0.04 5.27 -5.88
CA ILE A 21 1.42 5.23 -5.82
C ILE A 21 2.02 5.59 -7.17
N THR A 22 1.56 4.93 -8.23
CA THR A 22 2.07 5.10 -9.59
C THR A 22 1.95 6.54 -10.08
N ASN A 23 0.82 7.20 -9.80
CA ASN A 23 0.54 8.58 -10.21
C ASN A 23 0.94 9.63 -9.16
N ASN A 24 1.63 9.23 -8.08
CA ASN A 24 2.06 10.12 -7.00
C ASN A 24 0.91 10.94 -6.35
N LEU A 25 -0.28 10.37 -6.29
CA LEU A 25 -1.52 11.01 -5.78
C LEU A 25 -1.67 10.88 -4.25
N TYR A 26 -0.57 10.69 -3.52
CA TYR A 26 -0.61 10.43 -2.07
C TYR A 26 -1.38 11.49 -1.29
N ARG A 27 -1.08 12.76 -1.56
CA ARG A 27 -1.70 13.90 -0.87
C ARG A 27 -3.16 14.07 -1.28
N ASP A 28 -3.45 13.83 -2.55
CA ASP A 28 -4.81 13.94 -3.10
C ASP A 28 -5.71 12.87 -2.49
N LEU A 29 -5.26 11.61 -2.44
CA LEU A 29 -6.01 10.54 -1.77
C LEU A 29 -6.18 10.84 -0.27
N GLN A 30 -5.16 11.37 0.39
CA GLN A 30 -5.24 11.73 1.81
C GLN A 30 -6.32 12.78 2.06
N VAL A 31 -6.29 13.89 1.33
CA VAL A 31 -7.29 14.97 1.43
C VAL A 31 -8.68 14.44 1.08
N TRP A 32 -8.78 13.61 0.04
CA TRP A 32 -10.04 13.00 -0.36
C TRP A 32 -10.62 12.08 0.74
N LEU A 33 -9.79 11.23 1.38
CA LEU A 33 -10.22 10.34 2.46
C LEU A 33 -10.70 11.13 3.67
N THR A 34 -9.98 12.20 4.04
CA THR A 34 -10.37 13.11 5.12
C THR A 34 -11.70 13.77 4.83
N LEU A 35 -11.85 14.36 3.64
CA LEU A 35 -13.10 14.99 3.22
C LEU A 35 -14.26 14.00 3.27
N LYS A 36 -14.04 12.79 2.74
CA LYS A 36 -15.05 11.72 2.71
C LYS A 36 -15.48 11.29 4.11
N PHE A 37 -14.53 11.20 5.03
CA PHE A 37 -14.77 10.77 6.40
C PHE A 37 -15.59 11.80 7.19
N PHE A 38 -15.20 13.07 7.13
CA PHE A 38 -15.79 14.13 7.97
C PHE A 38 -17.03 14.77 7.36
N PHE A 39 -17.13 14.86 6.03
CA PHE A 39 -18.27 15.53 5.35
C PHE A 39 -19.17 14.56 4.57
N GLY A 40 -18.78 13.30 4.41
CA GLY A 40 -19.58 12.30 3.70
C GLY A 40 -19.51 12.45 2.18
N PHE A 41 -20.62 12.87 1.56
CA PHE A 41 -20.74 12.96 0.10
C PHE A 41 -20.81 14.38 -0.45
N LYS A 42 -21.11 15.38 0.37
CA LYS A 42 -21.29 16.77 -0.06
C LYS A 42 -20.68 17.71 0.96
N PHE A 43 -20.07 18.79 0.51
CA PHE A 43 -19.55 19.85 1.38
C PHE A 43 -19.51 21.19 0.65
N MET A 44 -19.45 22.28 1.41
CA MET A 44 -19.12 23.61 0.89
C MET A 44 -17.66 23.91 1.16
N LEU A 45 -16.96 24.50 0.21
CA LEU A 45 -15.54 24.82 0.34
C LEU A 45 -15.36 26.28 0.78
N ASP A 46 -15.45 26.52 2.08
CA ASP A 46 -15.16 27.82 2.68
C ASP A 46 -13.79 27.84 3.41
N ARG A 47 -13.44 29.00 3.98
CA ARG A 47 -12.18 29.18 4.71
C ARG A 47 -12.10 28.28 5.94
N GLU A 48 -13.21 28.05 6.63
CA GLU A 48 -13.26 27.23 7.84
C GLU A 48 -13.06 25.74 7.52
N THR A 49 -13.72 25.26 6.46
CA THR A 49 -13.59 23.90 5.94
C THR A 49 -12.16 23.62 5.50
N LEU A 50 -11.56 24.55 4.74
CA LEU A 50 -10.15 24.45 4.36
C LEU A 50 -9.23 24.35 5.57
N LYS A 51 -9.46 25.19 6.59
CA LYS A 51 -8.66 25.17 7.82
C LYS A 51 -8.83 23.84 8.56
N LYS A 52 -10.05 23.34 8.75
CA LYS A 52 -10.31 22.04 9.40
C LYS A 52 -9.59 20.90 8.70
N VAL A 53 -9.70 20.80 7.37
CA VAL A 53 -9.03 19.76 6.59
C VAL A 53 -7.51 19.90 6.70
N SER A 54 -7.00 21.13 6.62
CA SER A 54 -5.59 21.47 6.81
C SER A 54 -5.05 20.93 8.14
N ASP A 55 -5.79 21.17 9.21
CA ASP A 55 -5.44 20.74 10.57
C ASP A 55 -5.50 19.20 10.69
N TRP A 56 -6.52 18.54 10.11
CA TRP A 56 -6.67 17.09 10.18
C TRP A 56 -5.64 16.29 9.36
N VAL A 57 -5.11 16.85 8.28
CA VAL A 57 -4.07 16.20 7.46
C VAL A 57 -2.66 16.75 7.71
N SER A 58 -2.52 17.66 8.68
CA SER A 58 -1.26 18.26 9.10
C SER A 58 -0.48 18.89 7.93
N VAL A 59 -1.16 19.70 7.11
CA VAL A 59 -0.54 20.50 6.02
C VAL A 59 -1.06 21.92 5.99
N SER A 60 -0.57 22.74 5.06
CA SER A 60 -1.09 24.09 4.82
C SER A 60 -2.41 24.08 4.04
N THR A 61 -3.25 25.10 4.25
CA THR A 61 -4.50 25.30 3.49
C THR A 61 -4.24 25.46 1.99
N ARG A 62 -3.07 25.99 1.62
CA ARG A 62 -2.59 26.05 0.23
C ARG A 62 -2.44 24.66 -0.37
N THR A 63 -1.84 23.73 0.37
CA THR A 63 -1.68 22.33 -0.04
C THR A 63 -3.03 21.63 -0.20
N VAL A 64 -3.95 21.85 0.76
CA VAL A 64 -5.32 21.32 0.67
C VAL A 64 -6.01 21.82 -0.59
N ARG A 65 -5.97 23.13 -0.85
CA ARG A 65 -6.59 23.73 -2.06
C ARG A 65 -6.00 23.15 -3.34
N ARG A 66 -4.66 23.02 -3.43
CA ARG A 66 -4.01 22.38 -4.58
C ARG A 66 -4.51 20.94 -4.79
N SER A 67 -4.65 20.19 -3.70
CA SER A 67 -5.13 18.80 -3.75
C SER A 67 -6.60 18.73 -4.19
N ILE A 68 -7.46 19.65 -3.71
CA ILE A 68 -8.85 19.74 -4.16
C ILE A 68 -8.92 20.06 -5.66
N ASN A 69 -8.10 20.98 -6.16
CA ASN A 69 -8.05 21.30 -7.59
C ASN A 69 -7.62 20.08 -8.41
N SER A 70 -6.55 19.38 -7.99
CA SER A 70 -6.12 18.11 -8.60
C SER A 70 -7.27 17.09 -8.63
N LEU A 71 -7.98 16.92 -7.50
CA LEU A 71 -9.13 16.03 -7.38
C LEU A 71 -10.33 16.42 -8.26
N LEU A 72 -10.52 17.71 -8.56
CA LEU A 72 -11.51 18.18 -9.54
C LEU A 72 -11.07 17.83 -10.96
N GLU A 73 -9.79 18.04 -11.30
CA GLU A 73 -9.21 17.76 -12.61
C GLU A 73 -9.32 16.27 -12.96
N ILE A 74 -8.98 15.38 -12.04
CA ILE A 74 -9.14 13.91 -12.21
C ILE A 74 -10.57 13.43 -11.89
N ASN A 75 -11.49 14.36 -11.64
CA ASN A 75 -12.90 14.08 -11.42
C ASN A 75 -13.22 13.16 -10.23
N TRP A 76 -12.39 13.12 -9.19
CA TRP A 76 -12.68 12.41 -7.92
C TRP A 76 -13.60 13.23 -7.01
N ILE A 77 -13.60 14.55 -7.20
CA ILE A 77 -14.55 15.50 -6.64
C ILE A 77 -15.28 16.19 -7.80
N GLY A 78 -16.58 16.39 -7.67
CA GLY A 78 -17.37 17.24 -8.56
C GLY A 78 -17.70 18.58 -7.90
N HIS A 79 -18.05 19.59 -8.70
CA HIS A 79 -18.47 20.91 -8.23
C HIS A 79 -19.68 21.39 -9.04
N ASP A 80 -20.74 21.78 -8.35
CA ASP A 80 -21.90 22.45 -8.96
C ASP A 80 -21.73 23.95 -8.82
N GLN A 81 -21.53 24.62 -9.97
CA GLN A 81 -21.29 26.06 -10.02
C GLN A 81 -22.50 26.90 -9.59
N ASN A 82 -23.72 26.35 -9.69
CA ASN A 82 -24.93 27.08 -9.32
C ASN A 82 -25.12 27.13 -7.81
N THR A 83 -24.80 26.03 -7.13
CA THR A 83 -24.99 25.90 -5.68
C THR A 83 -23.71 26.10 -4.88
N GLY A 84 -22.54 26.06 -5.52
CA GLY A 84 -21.22 26.08 -4.88
C GLY A 84 -20.90 24.80 -4.10
N ILE A 85 -21.71 23.75 -4.26
CA ILE A 85 -21.57 22.48 -3.54
C ILE A 85 -20.55 21.59 -4.25
N TYR A 86 -19.68 20.97 -3.45
CA TYR A 86 -18.74 19.95 -3.88
C TYR A 86 -19.28 18.56 -3.57
N TYR A 87 -19.06 17.60 -4.46
CA TYR A 87 -19.52 16.21 -4.33
C TYR A 87 -18.34 15.25 -4.31
N ILE A 88 -18.25 14.42 -3.28
CA ILE A 88 -17.18 13.43 -3.13
C ILE A 88 -17.65 12.13 -3.78
N ARG A 89 -16.97 11.70 -4.85
CA ARG A 89 -17.33 10.44 -5.52
C ARG A 89 -17.08 9.24 -4.61
N GLY A 90 -17.75 8.12 -4.88
CA GLY A 90 -17.49 6.86 -4.16
C GLY A 90 -16.30 6.10 -4.75
N PHE A 91 -15.70 5.17 -4.00
CA PHE A 91 -14.63 4.30 -4.51
C PHE A 91 -15.00 3.57 -5.81
N TYR A 92 -16.27 3.14 -5.97
CA TYR A 92 -16.73 2.50 -7.19
C TYR A 92 -16.61 3.43 -8.40
N ARG A 93 -17.11 4.67 -8.27
CA ARG A 93 -17.07 5.66 -9.34
C ARG A 93 -15.64 6.09 -9.67
N ILE A 94 -14.78 6.23 -8.66
CA ILE A 94 -13.36 6.50 -8.88
C ILE A 94 -12.70 5.37 -9.67
N MET A 95 -12.94 4.12 -9.27
CA MET A 95 -12.40 2.98 -10.03
C MET A 95 -12.90 2.94 -11.47
N GLU A 96 -14.15 3.30 -11.72
CA GLU A 96 -14.71 3.40 -13.08
C GLU A 96 -14.03 4.50 -13.90
N ILE A 97 -13.87 5.70 -13.33
CA ILE A 97 -13.20 6.85 -13.97
C ILE A 97 -11.75 6.48 -14.33
N GLU A 98 -11.04 5.83 -13.42
CA GLU A 98 -9.64 5.45 -13.59
C GLU A 98 -9.45 4.12 -14.35
N GLY A 99 -10.53 3.48 -14.82
CA GLY A 99 -10.47 2.19 -15.52
C GLY A 99 -9.93 1.02 -14.66
N LEU A 100 -9.96 1.16 -13.33
CA LEU A 100 -9.38 0.21 -12.39
C LEU A 100 -10.29 -0.99 -12.16
N LYS A 101 -9.69 -2.19 -12.13
CA LYS A 101 -10.36 -3.45 -11.84
C LYS A 101 -9.83 -4.06 -10.54
N GLY A 102 -10.69 -4.79 -9.83
CA GLY A 102 -10.26 -5.50 -8.63
C GLY A 102 -11.37 -5.67 -7.59
N LYS A 103 -11.39 -6.83 -6.94
CA LYS A 103 -12.35 -7.16 -5.88
C LYS A 103 -11.74 -7.13 -4.48
N THR A 104 -10.43 -6.96 -4.35
CA THR A 104 -9.76 -6.96 -3.04
C THR A 104 -9.62 -5.53 -2.53
N ALA A 105 -9.94 -5.33 -1.26
CA ALA A 105 -9.71 -4.08 -0.54
C ALA A 105 -9.01 -4.34 0.79
N ALA A 106 -8.25 -3.35 1.24
CA ALA A 106 -7.68 -3.33 2.58
C ALA A 106 -8.54 -2.46 3.50
N ARG A 107 -8.64 -2.87 4.77
CA ARG A 107 -9.20 -2.01 5.81
C ARG A 107 -8.27 -0.83 6.05
N PHE A 108 -8.85 0.35 6.16
CA PHE A 108 -8.18 1.60 6.45
C PHE A 108 -8.87 2.26 7.64
N GLN A 109 -8.09 2.76 8.59
CA GLN A 109 -8.54 3.55 9.72
C GLN A 109 -8.16 5.01 9.50
N ILE A 110 -9.03 5.95 9.90
CA ILE A 110 -8.79 7.38 9.69
C ILE A 110 -7.52 7.88 10.38
N THR A 111 -7.10 7.23 11.47
CA THR A 111 -5.85 7.54 12.19
C THR A 111 -4.59 7.30 11.34
N TRP A 112 -4.66 6.47 10.30
CA TRP A 112 -3.54 6.21 9.38
C TRP A 112 -3.43 7.22 8.25
N THR A 113 -4.24 8.28 8.26
CA THR A 113 -4.26 9.30 7.20
C THR A 113 -2.91 10.00 7.08
N GLU A 114 -2.24 10.33 8.18
CA GLU A 114 -0.90 10.94 8.14
C GLU A 114 0.17 10.00 7.55
N GLU A 115 -0.06 8.70 7.66
CA GLU A 115 0.86 7.63 7.25
C GLU A 115 0.43 7.00 5.92
N ILE A 116 -0.36 7.72 5.12
CA ILE A 116 -1.01 7.18 3.92
C ILE A 116 -0.02 6.47 2.99
N ARG A 117 1.19 7.02 2.81
CA ARG A 117 2.20 6.43 1.92
C ARG A 117 2.69 5.06 2.41
N ALA A 118 2.94 4.94 3.71
CA ALA A 118 3.32 3.69 4.35
C ALA A 118 2.16 2.67 4.31
N PHE A 119 0.93 3.14 4.56
CA PHE A 119 -0.27 2.32 4.47
C PHE A 119 -0.43 1.73 3.05
N LEU A 120 -0.38 2.56 2.00
CA LEU A 120 -0.54 2.11 0.62
C LEU A 120 0.52 1.07 0.23
N ALA A 121 1.78 1.30 0.61
CA ALA A 121 2.85 0.34 0.39
C ALA A 121 2.58 -1.00 1.11
N GLY A 122 2.13 -0.94 2.37
CA GLY A 122 1.73 -2.12 3.13
C GLY A 122 0.56 -2.88 2.50
N VAL A 123 -0.42 -2.18 1.92
CA VAL A 123 -1.53 -2.77 1.18
C VAL A 123 -1.03 -3.58 -0.02
N VAL A 124 -0.16 -2.99 -0.84
CA VAL A 124 0.34 -3.65 -2.06
C VAL A 124 1.20 -4.86 -1.70
N ILE A 125 2.12 -4.72 -0.74
CA ILE A 125 2.96 -5.83 -0.28
C ILE A 125 2.10 -6.94 0.31
N GLY A 126 1.13 -6.60 1.16
CA GLY A 126 0.21 -7.57 1.74
C GLY A 126 -0.63 -8.31 0.71
N TYR A 127 -1.07 -7.61 -0.33
CA TYR A 127 -1.76 -8.21 -1.46
C TYR A 127 -0.89 -9.23 -2.20
N LEU A 128 0.37 -8.88 -2.51
CA LEU A 128 1.32 -9.79 -3.17
C LEU A 128 1.59 -11.04 -2.33
N VAL A 129 1.80 -10.87 -1.02
CA VAL A 129 1.99 -11.98 -0.08
C VAL A 129 0.78 -12.91 -0.06
N ASN A 130 -0.43 -12.34 0.03
CA ASN A 130 -1.67 -13.14 0.05
C ASN A 130 -1.93 -13.85 -1.27
N HIS A 131 -1.63 -13.20 -2.40
CA HIS A 131 -1.76 -13.79 -3.73
C HIS A 131 -0.82 -14.99 -3.89
N ARG A 132 0.44 -14.85 -3.49
CA ARG A 132 1.42 -15.94 -3.51
C ARG A 132 0.98 -17.14 -2.67
N LYS A 133 0.52 -16.90 -1.43
CA LYS A 133 -0.02 -17.97 -0.56
C LYS A 133 -1.19 -18.70 -1.21
N LYS A 134 -2.09 -17.95 -1.87
CA LYS A 134 -3.22 -18.55 -2.58
C LYS A 134 -2.73 -19.45 -3.72
N SER A 135 -1.80 -18.96 -4.53
CA SER A 135 -1.21 -19.72 -5.64
C SER A 135 -0.50 -21.00 -5.15
N GLU A 136 0.30 -20.92 -4.09
CA GLU A 136 0.97 -22.08 -3.49
C GLU A 136 -0.02 -23.14 -2.97
N ARG A 137 -1.11 -22.71 -2.33
CA ARG A 137 -2.20 -23.59 -1.88
C ARG A 137 -2.94 -24.25 -3.03
N GLU A 138 -3.13 -23.55 -4.14
CA GLU A 138 -3.78 -24.11 -5.33
C GLU A 138 -2.86 -25.13 -6.03
N ALA A 139 -1.57 -24.82 -6.15
CA ALA A 139 -0.58 -25.72 -6.73
C ALA A 139 -0.43 -27.02 -5.92
N SER A 140 -0.45 -26.96 -4.59
CA SER A 140 -0.36 -28.15 -3.74
C SER A 140 -1.58 -29.05 -3.84
N ARG A 141 -2.79 -28.46 -3.86
CA ARG A 141 -4.05 -29.19 -4.09
C ARG A 141 -4.02 -29.94 -5.41
N LYS A 142 -3.56 -29.31 -6.49
CA LYS A 142 -3.41 -29.97 -7.80
C LYS A 142 -2.44 -31.16 -7.76
N LYS A 143 -1.37 -31.06 -6.97
CA LYS A 143 -0.35 -32.12 -6.84
C LYS A 143 -0.73 -33.24 -5.86
N ARG A 144 -1.93 -33.22 -5.25
CA ARG A 144 -2.38 -34.15 -4.18
C ARG A 144 -1.39 -34.28 -3.01
N ARG A 145 -0.44 -33.35 -2.89
CA ARG A 145 0.48 -33.30 -1.76
C ARG A 145 -0.27 -32.59 -0.65
N GLY A 146 -0.56 -33.31 0.43
CA GLY A 146 -1.03 -32.73 1.69
C GLY A 146 0.05 -31.82 2.24
N LEU A 147 0.15 -30.58 1.76
CA LEU A 147 0.98 -29.60 2.44
C LEU A 147 0.34 -29.35 3.81
N PRO A 148 1.14 -29.26 4.89
CA PRO A 148 0.64 -28.75 6.15
C PRO A 148 -0.02 -27.40 5.87
N ALA A 149 -1.22 -27.19 6.42
CA ALA A 149 -1.98 -25.96 6.22
C ALA A 149 -1.02 -24.78 6.40
N SER A 150 -0.72 -24.04 5.32
CA SER A 150 0.15 -22.87 5.39
C SER A 150 -0.43 -21.96 6.46
N ARG A 151 0.22 -21.94 7.64
CA ARG A 151 -0.24 -21.23 8.82
C ARG A 151 -0.54 -19.79 8.41
N SER A 152 -1.70 -19.26 8.82
CA SER A 152 -1.97 -17.84 8.65
C SER A 152 -0.81 -17.08 9.32
N GLY A 153 -0.33 -16.02 8.67
CA GLY A 153 0.83 -15.28 9.16
C GLY A 153 2.21 -15.86 8.81
N SER A 154 2.34 -16.81 7.87
CA SER A 154 3.67 -17.15 7.33
C SER A 154 4.32 -15.97 6.58
N PHE A 155 5.61 -15.83 6.77
CA PHE A 155 6.47 -14.90 6.04
C PHE A 155 6.64 -15.36 4.58
N GLN A 156 6.63 -14.43 3.63
CA GLN A 156 6.74 -14.72 2.20
C GLN A 156 7.76 -13.80 1.54
N PRO A 157 8.60 -14.27 0.60
CA PRO A 157 9.60 -13.42 -0.03
C PRO A 157 8.93 -12.42 -0.98
N VAL A 158 9.32 -11.15 -0.84
CA VAL A 158 8.91 -10.05 -1.73
C VAL A 158 10.16 -9.32 -2.22
N SER A 159 10.50 -9.49 -3.49
CA SER A 159 11.65 -8.80 -4.09
C SER A 159 11.33 -7.33 -4.33
N ILE A 160 12.38 -6.50 -4.29
CA ILE A 160 12.27 -5.08 -4.64
C ILE A 160 11.94 -4.93 -6.13
N SER A 161 12.54 -5.75 -6.99
CA SER A 161 12.27 -5.75 -8.43
C SER A 161 10.79 -6.01 -8.75
N THR A 162 10.16 -7.01 -8.12
CA THR A 162 8.72 -7.26 -8.30
C THR A 162 7.87 -6.11 -7.78
N LEU A 163 8.23 -5.53 -6.62
CA LEU A 163 7.49 -4.38 -6.08
C LEU A 163 7.61 -3.15 -6.99
N SER A 164 8.81 -2.90 -7.52
CA SER A 164 9.12 -1.84 -8.48
C SER A 164 8.30 -1.99 -9.76
N GLN A 165 8.24 -3.21 -10.31
CA GLN A 165 7.43 -3.52 -11.50
C GLN A 165 5.93 -3.31 -11.26
N VAL A 166 5.40 -3.81 -10.14
CA VAL A 166 3.97 -3.69 -9.81
C VAL A 166 3.54 -2.24 -9.58
N LEU A 167 4.43 -1.42 -9.06
CA LEU A 167 4.15 -0.02 -8.74
C LEU A 167 4.58 0.95 -9.85
N GLU A 168 5.30 0.48 -10.87
CA GLU A 168 5.91 1.29 -11.93
C GLU A 168 6.80 2.43 -11.37
N VAL A 169 7.57 2.11 -10.33
CA VAL A 169 8.52 3.04 -9.69
C VAL A 169 9.93 2.46 -9.70
N SER A 170 10.95 3.29 -9.50
CA SER A 170 12.33 2.81 -9.36
C SER A 170 12.51 1.87 -8.16
N GLU A 171 13.51 0.98 -8.25
CA GLU A 171 13.83 0.05 -7.15
C GLU A 171 14.15 0.77 -5.83
N SER A 172 14.84 1.93 -5.91
CA SER A 172 15.12 2.75 -4.73
C SER A 172 13.84 3.29 -4.07
N THR A 173 12.86 3.69 -4.88
CA THR A 173 11.54 4.12 -4.38
C THR A 173 10.76 2.94 -3.79
N ALA A 174 10.74 1.79 -4.46
CA ALA A 174 10.11 0.57 -3.95
C ALA A 174 10.75 0.12 -2.62
N PHE A 175 12.08 0.22 -2.50
CA PHE A 175 12.80 -0.06 -1.26
C PHE A 175 12.37 0.87 -0.13
N ARG A 176 12.32 2.18 -0.38
CA ARG A 176 11.84 3.18 0.59
C ARG A 176 10.41 2.91 1.02
N LEU A 177 9.50 2.65 0.07
CA LEU A 177 8.10 2.35 0.36
C LEU A 177 7.95 1.10 1.24
N ARG A 178 8.70 0.03 0.95
CA ARG A 178 8.71 -1.18 1.77
C ARG A 178 9.22 -0.90 3.18
N LYS A 179 10.28 -0.09 3.31
CA LYS A 179 10.82 0.31 4.61
C LYS A 179 9.80 1.14 5.40
N GLU A 180 9.21 2.16 4.79
CA GLU A 180 8.18 3.01 5.40
C GLU A 180 6.98 2.17 5.88
N ALA A 181 6.53 1.18 5.11
CA ALA A 181 5.46 0.27 5.52
C ALA A 181 5.84 -0.59 6.74
N ALA A 182 7.10 -1.02 6.84
CA ALA A 182 7.58 -1.82 7.97
C ALA A 182 7.78 -0.95 9.23
N ASP A 183 8.33 0.26 9.06
CA ASP A 183 8.56 1.22 10.15
C ASP A 183 7.23 1.68 10.81
N LYS A 184 6.10 1.55 10.10
CA LYS A 184 4.74 1.87 10.58
C LYS A 184 3.89 0.63 10.90
N ASP A 185 4.51 -0.54 11.04
CA ASP A 185 3.86 -1.79 11.42
C ASP A 185 2.70 -2.24 10.49
N PHE A 186 2.60 -1.72 9.27
CA PHE A 186 1.63 -2.21 8.29
C PHE A 186 2.05 -3.57 7.72
N ILE A 187 3.35 -3.87 7.77
CA ILE A 187 3.94 -5.17 7.48
C ILE A 187 5.00 -5.53 8.52
N SER A 188 5.15 -6.81 8.82
CA SER A 188 6.37 -7.33 9.45
C SER A 188 7.39 -7.71 8.38
N MET A 189 8.66 -7.36 8.58
CA MET A 189 9.75 -7.67 7.65
C MET A 189 10.91 -8.39 8.36
N LYS A 190 11.47 -9.41 7.70
CA LYS A 190 12.69 -10.12 8.13
C LYS A 190 13.68 -10.23 6.99
N GLN A 191 14.96 -10.06 7.30
CA GLN A 191 16.02 -10.34 6.33
C GLN A 191 16.03 -11.84 6.01
N ASN A 192 16.24 -12.16 4.74
CA ASN A 192 16.31 -13.54 4.26
C ASN A 192 17.77 -13.85 3.93
N ILE A 193 18.53 -14.24 4.93
CA ILE A 193 19.96 -14.47 4.83
C ILE A 193 20.25 -15.93 5.16
N ILE A 194 21.01 -16.60 4.29
CA ILE A 194 21.39 -18.00 4.45
C ILE A 194 22.91 -18.06 4.64
N ASN A 195 23.36 -18.71 5.71
CA ASN A 195 24.76 -19.09 5.86
C ASN A 195 25.05 -20.28 4.95
N THR A 196 25.97 -20.12 4.01
CA THR A 196 26.30 -21.13 3.00
C THR A 196 27.22 -22.23 3.53
N GLN A 197 27.78 -22.06 4.73
CA GLN A 197 28.86 -22.87 5.30
C GLN A 197 30.15 -22.84 4.48
N VAL A 198 30.26 -21.93 3.50
CA VAL A 198 31.46 -21.76 2.69
C VAL A 198 32.41 -20.79 3.39
N PRO A 199 33.68 -21.17 3.63
CA PRO A 199 34.68 -20.26 4.18
C PRO A 199 34.92 -19.03 3.30
N ILE A 200 35.17 -17.88 3.92
CA ILE A 200 35.38 -16.59 3.22
C ILE A 200 36.46 -16.64 2.11
N LYS A 201 37.47 -17.50 2.25
CA LYS A 201 38.54 -17.68 1.24
C LYS A 201 38.01 -18.07 -0.15
N TYR A 202 36.81 -18.65 -0.22
CA TYR A 202 36.16 -19.04 -1.49
C TYR A 202 35.14 -18.04 -2.02
N ILE A 203 34.99 -16.85 -1.42
CA ILE A 203 33.93 -15.90 -1.79
C ILE A 203 33.99 -15.45 -3.26
N LYS A 204 35.18 -15.33 -3.85
CA LYS A 204 35.32 -14.93 -5.27
C LYS A 204 34.72 -15.98 -6.19
N ILE A 205 35.10 -17.24 -6.01
CA ILE A 205 34.56 -18.39 -6.75
C ILE A 205 33.05 -18.50 -6.54
N TYR A 206 32.60 -18.31 -5.29
CA TYR A 206 31.18 -18.40 -4.97
C TYR A 206 30.35 -17.31 -5.66
N LYS A 207 30.88 -16.08 -5.77
CA LYS A 207 30.23 -14.96 -6.48
C LYS A 207 30.08 -15.20 -7.98
N GLU A 208 30.93 -16.00 -8.60
CA GLU A 208 30.86 -16.29 -10.04
C GLU A 208 29.71 -17.23 -10.41
N VAL A 209 29.28 -18.09 -9.47
CA VAL A 209 28.25 -19.10 -9.72
C VAL A 209 26.86 -18.64 -9.25
N GLN A 210 26.79 -17.70 -8.32
CA GLN A 210 25.53 -17.31 -7.68
C GLN A 210 24.89 -16.07 -8.32
N THR A 211 23.56 -16.11 -8.39
CA THR A 211 22.74 -15.00 -8.90
C THR A 211 22.31 -14.02 -7.81
N ASN A 212 22.39 -14.43 -6.54
CA ASN A 212 21.99 -13.62 -5.39
C ASN A 212 23.13 -12.73 -4.89
N HIS A 213 22.80 -11.73 -4.07
CA HIS A 213 23.82 -10.91 -3.42
C HIS A 213 24.57 -11.74 -2.37
N VAL A 214 25.91 -11.77 -2.48
CA VAL A 214 26.80 -12.54 -1.61
C VAL A 214 27.68 -11.59 -0.80
N PHE A 215 27.75 -11.83 0.51
CA PHE A 215 28.62 -11.09 1.43
C PHE A 215 29.32 -12.01 2.43
N ALA A 216 30.32 -11.51 3.14
CA ALA A 216 31.03 -12.26 4.18
C ALA A 216 30.73 -11.70 5.57
N LYS A 217 30.63 -12.58 6.55
CA LYS A 217 30.49 -12.23 7.97
C LYS A 217 31.07 -13.36 8.81
N ASP A 218 31.73 -13.07 9.93
CA ASP A 218 32.22 -14.07 10.89
C ASP A 218 33.04 -15.22 10.23
N GLY A 219 33.86 -14.90 9.22
CA GLY A 219 34.69 -15.87 8.49
C GLY A 219 33.95 -16.75 7.47
N MET A 220 32.63 -16.58 7.32
CA MET A 220 31.77 -17.39 6.44
C MET A 220 31.10 -16.53 5.36
N VAL A 221 30.72 -17.18 4.26
CA VAL A 221 29.98 -16.59 3.14
C VAL A 221 28.47 -16.73 3.38
N PHE A 222 27.73 -15.65 3.10
CA PHE A 222 26.28 -15.57 3.24
C PHE A 222 25.64 -15.15 1.92
N GLU A 223 24.45 -15.69 1.66
CA GLU A 223 23.58 -15.26 0.56
C GLU A 223 22.41 -14.46 1.09
N GLN A 224 22.11 -13.34 0.43
CA GLN A 224 20.94 -12.51 0.69
C GLN A 224 19.89 -12.72 -0.40
N PHE A 225 18.74 -13.25 0.04
CA PHE A 225 17.54 -13.43 -0.76
C PHE A 225 16.57 -12.24 -0.56
N PRO A 226 15.50 -12.14 -1.37
CA PRO A 226 14.42 -11.20 -1.12
C PRO A 226 13.92 -11.27 0.32
N ASN A 227 13.80 -10.11 0.96
CA ASN A 227 13.28 -10.01 2.32
C ASN A 227 11.92 -10.70 2.43
N LEU A 228 11.73 -11.32 3.57
CA LEU A 228 10.48 -11.96 3.92
C LEU A 228 9.53 -10.92 4.52
N CYS A 229 8.31 -10.87 4.00
CA CYS A 229 7.26 -9.96 4.46
C CYS A 229 6.03 -10.73 4.94
N ARG A 230 5.31 -10.15 5.90
CA ARG A 230 4.00 -10.61 6.36
C ARG A 230 3.08 -9.39 6.51
N PRO A 231 1.87 -9.41 5.93
CA PRO A 231 0.91 -8.33 6.14
C PRO A 231 0.36 -8.34 7.57
N GLU A 232 0.29 -7.17 8.19
CA GLU A 232 -0.47 -6.94 9.42
C GLU A 232 -1.86 -6.33 9.11
N LEU A 233 -2.01 -5.77 7.91
CA LEU A 233 -3.29 -5.25 7.41
C LEU A 233 -4.31 -6.37 7.13
N LYS A 234 -5.58 -6.02 7.34
CA LYS A 234 -6.73 -6.90 7.06
C LYS A 234 -7.29 -6.64 5.67
N PHE A 235 -7.46 -7.70 4.89
CA PHE A 235 -7.99 -7.65 3.53
C PHE A 235 -9.38 -8.29 3.47
N LYS A 236 -10.25 -7.75 2.62
CA LYS A 236 -11.58 -8.29 2.34
C LYS A 236 -11.88 -8.29 0.85
N ALA A 237 -12.69 -9.24 0.42
CA ALA A 237 -13.36 -9.14 -0.87
C ALA A 237 -14.47 -8.09 -0.77
N ARG A 238 -14.53 -7.19 -1.75
CA ARG A 238 -15.63 -6.25 -1.94
C ARG A 238 -16.81 -7.01 -2.55
N ARG A 239 -17.99 -6.82 -1.96
CA ARG A 239 -19.25 -7.16 -2.61
C ARG A 239 -19.61 -5.96 -3.50
N HIS A 240 -19.99 -6.24 -4.75
CA HIS A 240 -20.51 -5.22 -5.66
C HIS A 240 -21.88 -4.75 -5.16
#